data_AF-W2ZI54-F1
#
_entry.id   AF-W2ZI54-F1
#
_cell.length_a   1.000
_cell.length_b   1.000
_cell.length_c   1.000
_cell.angle_alpha   90.00
_cell.angle_beta   90.00
_cell.angle_gamma   90.00
#
_symmetry.space_group_name_H-M   'P 1'
#
loop_
_entity.id
_entity.type
_entity.pdbx_description
1 polymer ?
#
loop_
_entity_poly.entity_id
_entity_poly.type
_entity_poly.pdbx_seq_one_letter_code
_entity_poly.pdbx_strand_id
1 'polypeptide(L)'
;MVPASSKVKLCYGDVAFSLEAADLSKSREMGLLRPGVAVQEAKPGKGDYGAAYARRDNAGAEYHGSQKAIQIRYKEFAQACGFQLVVDHFSAKGQGGGNAKNVCNKINGQQFYDKEAPEQDIRCPFSMNVSGMDGFWKISRVNLCHNHFKARGGFKSS
;
A
#
# COMPACT_ATOMS: atom_id res chain seq x y z
N MET A 1 11.42 31.11 6.02
CA MET A 1 10.08 30.50 5.91
C MET A 1 10.18 29.35 4.92
N VAL A 2 10.02 28.11 5.36
CA VAL A 2 9.93 26.96 4.44
C VAL A 2 8.52 26.99 3.85
N PRO A 3 8.33 26.98 2.52
CA PRO A 3 7.00 27.01 1.97
C PRO A 3 6.26 25.74 2.40
N ALA A 4 5.04 25.92 2.91
CA ALA A 4 4.15 24.81 3.19
C ALA A 4 3.96 24.03 1.88
N SER A 5 4.43 22.77 1.87
CA SER A 5 4.20 21.86 0.77
C SER A 5 2.69 21.72 0.57
N SER A 6 2.18 22.37 -0.47
CA SER A 6 0.82 22.15 -0.96
C SER A 6 0.74 20.68 -1.33
N LYS A 7 0.05 19.89 -0.50
CA LYS A 7 -0.20 18.48 -0.77
C LYS A 7 -0.94 18.41 -2.10
N VAL A 8 -0.23 18.08 -3.17
CA VAL A 8 -0.83 17.82 -4.48
C VAL A 8 -1.96 16.81 -4.25
N LYS A 9 -3.17 17.17 -4.68
CA LYS A 9 -4.33 16.30 -4.55
C LYS A 9 -4.03 15.02 -5.33
N LEU A 10 -4.00 13.88 -4.65
CA LEU A 10 -3.80 12.59 -5.30
C LEU A 10 -4.96 12.35 -6.27
N CYS A 11 -4.64 12.13 -7.54
CA CYS A 11 -5.59 11.72 -8.57
C CYS A 11 -5.58 10.19 -8.65
N TYR A 12 -6.74 9.57 -8.47
CA TYR A 12 -6.91 8.12 -8.58
C TYR A 12 -7.82 7.72 -9.77
N GLY A 13 -8.21 8.70 -10.59
CA GLY A 13 -9.32 8.56 -11.54
C GLY A 13 -10.69 8.63 -10.88
N ASP A 14 -11.73 8.61 -11.70
CA ASP A 14 -13.14 8.77 -11.30
C ASP A 14 -13.96 7.48 -11.46
N VAL A 15 -13.29 6.35 -11.73
CA VAL A 15 -13.90 5.02 -11.85
C VAL A 15 -13.71 4.17 -10.59
N ALA A 16 -14.47 3.09 -10.48
CA ALA A 16 -14.37 2.15 -9.37
C ALA A 16 -12.99 1.47 -9.30
N PHE A 17 -12.45 1.34 -8.08
CA PHE A 17 -11.22 0.58 -7.83
C PHE A 17 -11.53 -0.91 -7.62
N SER A 18 -10.54 -1.76 -7.90
CA SER A 18 -10.61 -3.18 -7.63
C SER A 18 -10.08 -3.48 -6.23
N LEU A 19 -10.87 -4.21 -5.44
CA LEU A 19 -10.42 -4.89 -4.23
C LEU A 19 -10.51 -6.40 -4.49
N GLU A 20 -9.38 -7.06 -4.77
CA GLU A 20 -9.41 -8.48 -5.10
C GLU A 20 -9.46 -9.35 -3.84
N ALA A 21 -10.41 -10.30 -3.79
CA ALA A 21 -10.53 -11.24 -2.68
C ALA A 21 -9.26 -12.09 -2.48
N ALA A 22 -8.52 -12.37 -3.57
CA ALA A 22 -7.24 -13.08 -3.51
C ALA A 22 -6.17 -12.27 -2.78
N ASP A 23 -6.04 -10.97 -3.07
CA ASP A 23 -5.09 -10.08 -2.39
C ASP A 23 -5.44 -9.94 -0.91
N LEU A 24 -6.74 -9.80 -0.60
CA LEU A 24 -7.22 -9.75 0.77
C LEU A 24 -6.86 -11.03 1.53
N SER A 25 -7.13 -12.19 0.94
CA SER A 25 -6.82 -13.49 1.53
C SER A 25 -5.32 -13.66 1.72
N LYS A 26 -4.50 -13.31 0.72
CA LYS A 26 -3.05 -13.40 0.77
C LYS A 26 -2.44 -12.45 1.79
N SER A 27 -2.96 -11.23 1.92
CA SER A 27 -2.51 -10.28 2.93
C SER A 27 -2.76 -10.79 4.36
N ARG A 28 -3.86 -11.52 4.57
CA ARG A 28 -4.17 -12.17 5.85
C ARG A 28 -3.28 -13.39 6.11
N GLU A 29 -3.10 -14.24 5.10
CA GLU A 29 -2.20 -15.40 5.15
C GLU A 29 -0.77 -14.99 5.52
N MET A 30 -0.27 -13.89 4.95
CA MET A 30 1.08 -13.38 5.20
C MET A 30 1.22 -12.54 6.48
N GLY A 31 0.16 -12.42 7.28
CA GLY A 31 0.18 -11.61 8.52
C GLY A 31 0.21 -10.10 8.28
N LEU A 32 0.03 -9.64 7.04
CA LEU A 32 0.06 -8.21 6.68
C LEU A 32 -1.25 -7.49 7.03
N LEU A 33 -2.35 -8.24 7.11
CA LEU A 33 -3.61 -7.79 7.63
C LEU A 33 -4.12 -8.80 8.66
N ARG A 34 -4.42 -8.34 9.87
CA ARG A 34 -4.96 -9.19 10.92
C ARG A 34 -6.35 -9.71 10.56
N PRO A 35 -6.67 -10.97 10.93
CA PRO A 35 -8.05 -11.41 10.99
C PRO A 35 -8.89 -10.46 11.87
N GLY A 36 -10.09 -10.13 11.41
CA GLY A 36 -11.02 -9.27 12.15
C GLY A 36 -10.83 -7.75 11.98
N VAL A 37 -9.76 -7.28 11.35
CA VAL A 37 -9.65 -5.86 10.98
C VAL A 37 -10.57 -5.60 9.78
N ALA A 38 -11.56 -4.71 9.97
CA ALA A 38 -12.51 -4.34 8.94
C ALA A 38 -11.82 -3.60 7.78
N VAL A 39 -12.26 -3.92 6.57
CA VAL A 39 -11.87 -3.21 5.34
C VAL A 39 -13.02 -2.28 4.96
N GLN A 40 -12.71 -1.05 4.61
CA GLN A 40 -13.70 -0.09 4.15
C GLN A 40 -14.16 -0.42 2.73
N GLU A 41 -15.42 -0.80 2.56
CA GLU A 41 -15.98 -1.24 1.27
C GLU A 41 -17.18 -0.39 0.81
N ALA A 42 -17.47 0.74 1.47
CA ALA A 42 -18.72 1.48 1.24
C ALA A 42 -18.82 2.19 -0.12
N LYS A 43 -17.71 2.66 -0.71
CA LYS A 43 -17.74 3.50 -1.92
C LYS A 43 -16.59 3.17 -2.89
N PRO A 44 -16.82 2.25 -3.85
CA PRO A 44 -15.85 1.96 -4.90
C PRO A 44 -15.44 3.26 -5.63
N GLY A 45 -14.13 3.56 -5.68
CA GLY A 45 -13.59 4.78 -6.31
C GLY A 45 -13.22 5.91 -5.34
N LYS A 46 -13.45 5.77 -4.03
CA LYS A 46 -12.89 6.69 -3.02
C LYS A 46 -11.56 6.17 -2.49
N GLY A 47 -10.65 7.09 -2.17
CA GLY A 47 -9.28 6.75 -1.75
C GLY A 47 -9.16 5.95 -0.44
N ASP A 48 -10.25 5.83 0.32
CA ASP A 48 -10.36 4.99 1.51
C ASP A 48 -11.08 3.66 1.25
N TYR A 49 -11.64 3.43 0.06
CA TYR A 49 -12.10 2.10 -0.35
C TYR A 49 -10.93 1.13 -0.39
N GLY A 50 -11.09 -0.05 0.22
CA GLY A 50 -10.05 -1.04 0.44
C GLY A 50 -9.11 -0.72 1.60
N ALA A 51 -9.31 0.38 2.33
CA ALA A 51 -8.46 0.74 3.45
C ALA A 51 -8.81 -0.08 4.70
N ALA A 52 -7.78 -0.58 5.38
CA ALA A 52 -7.89 -1.22 6.66
C ALA A 52 -7.02 -0.47 7.68
N TYR A 53 -7.63 -0.11 8.80
CA TYR A 53 -6.98 0.61 9.90
C TYR A 53 -7.61 0.18 11.22
N ALA A 54 -6.78 -0.20 12.19
CA ALA A 54 -7.21 -0.49 13.54
C ALA A 54 -6.89 0.71 14.43
N ARG A 55 -7.89 1.46 14.88
CA ARG A 55 -7.66 2.62 15.74
C ARG A 55 -7.08 2.14 17.08
N ARG A 56 -5.94 2.72 17.50
CA ARG A 56 -5.17 2.35 18.70
C ARG A 56 -4.50 0.96 18.67
N ASP A 57 -4.52 0.30 17.53
CA ASP A 57 -3.86 -1.00 17.35
C ASP A 57 -3.23 -1.06 15.95
N ASN A 58 -2.67 -2.20 15.57
CA ASN A 58 -2.03 -2.41 14.28
C ASN A 58 -2.99 -3.09 13.31
N ALA A 59 -2.86 -2.72 12.03
CA ALA A 59 -3.53 -3.45 10.97
C ALA A 59 -2.84 -4.81 10.72
N GLY A 60 -1.50 -4.87 10.84
CA GLY A 60 -0.71 -6.10 10.68
C GLY A 60 -0.64 -6.96 11.94
N ALA A 61 -0.48 -8.26 11.74
CA ALA A 61 -0.44 -9.25 12.82
C ALA A 61 0.94 -9.37 13.46
N GLU A 62 1.98 -9.15 12.65
CA GLU A 62 3.36 -9.41 13.02
C GLU A 62 4.13 -8.13 13.36
N TYR A 63 5.12 -8.30 14.23
CA TYR A 63 6.18 -7.33 14.46
C TYR A 63 7.45 -7.80 13.75
N HIS A 64 8.22 -6.85 13.24
CA HIS A 64 9.45 -7.12 12.52
C HIS A 64 10.61 -6.36 13.17
N GLY A 65 11.77 -7.01 13.29
CA GLY A 65 12.94 -6.42 13.97
C GLY A 65 13.67 -5.31 13.19
N SER A 66 13.18 -4.94 12.00
CA SER A 66 13.72 -3.81 11.24
C SER A 66 12.76 -3.36 10.14
N GLN A 67 12.96 -2.14 9.66
CA GLN A 67 12.33 -1.63 8.45
C GLN A 67 12.61 -2.51 7.22
N LYS A 68 13.84 -3.03 7.10
CA LYS A 68 14.24 -3.85 5.95
C LYS A 68 13.47 -5.18 5.94
N ALA A 69 13.35 -5.82 7.10
CA ALA A 69 12.62 -7.09 7.23
C ALA A 69 11.15 -6.94 6.79
N ILE A 70 10.49 -5.89 7.25
CA ILE A 70 9.10 -5.63 6.90
C ILE A 70 8.93 -5.24 5.41
N GLN A 71 9.89 -4.50 4.83
CA GLN A 71 9.90 -4.19 3.40
C GLN A 71 10.04 -5.44 2.52
N ILE A 72 10.83 -6.44 2.93
CA ILE A 72 10.98 -7.70 2.20
C ILE A 72 9.62 -8.43 2.13
N ARG A 73 8.91 -8.54 3.25
CA ARG A 73 7.59 -9.20 3.32
C ARG A 73 6.57 -8.58 2.37
N TYR A 74 6.58 -7.26 2.20
CA TYR A 74 5.66 -6.60 1.27
C TYR A 74 6.05 -6.77 -0.18
N LYS A 75 7.35 -6.82 -0.47
CA LYS A 75 7.82 -7.13 -1.83
C LYS A 75 7.39 -8.53 -2.22
N GLU A 76 7.52 -9.50 -1.31
CA GLU A 76 7.01 -10.86 -1.51
C GLU A 76 5.49 -10.86 -1.79
N PHE A 77 4.72 -10.12 -0.99
CA PHE A 77 3.27 -9.98 -1.20
C PHE A 77 2.94 -9.37 -2.57
N ALA A 78 3.58 -8.25 -2.91
CA ALA A 78 3.33 -7.57 -4.18
C ALA A 78 3.69 -8.44 -5.38
N GLN A 79 4.82 -9.15 -5.31
CA GLN A 79 5.22 -10.13 -6.32
C GLN A 79 4.20 -11.25 -6.46
N ALA A 80 3.72 -11.82 -5.34
CA ALA A 80 2.70 -12.86 -5.35
C ALA A 80 1.36 -12.37 -5.93
N CYS A 81 1.04 -11.09 -5.77
CA CYS A 81 -0.19 -10.47 -6.25
C CYS A 81 -0.06 -9.84 -7.65
N GLY A 82 1.13 -9.85 -8.27
CA GLY A 82 1.34 -9.36 -9.63
C GLY A 82 1.53 -7.85 -9.76
N PHE A 83 2.05 -7.16 -8.74
CA PHE A 83 2.44 -5.75 -8.83
C PHE A 83 3.78 -5.46 -8.16
N GLN A 84 4.31 -4.25 -8.31
CA GLN A 84 5.58 -3.83 -7.71
C GLN A 84 5.36 -2.71 -6.69
N LEU A 85 6.28 -2.58 -5.75
CA LEU A 85 6.25 -1.54 -4.73
C LEU A 85 7.41 -0.57 -4.88
N VAL A 86 7.15 0.69 -4.50
CA VAL A 86 8.16 1.72 -4.29
C VAL A 86 7.92 2.40 -2.93
N VAL A 87 8.99 2.87 -2.29
CA VAL A 87 8.89 3.68 -1.07
C VAL A 87 8.51 5.10 -1.49
N ASP A 88 7.32 5.55 -1.08
CA ASP A 88 6.79 6.89 -1.34
C ASP A 88 7.30 7.91 -0.32
N HIS A 89 7.36 7.49 0.94
CA HIS A 89 7.81 8.34 2.03
C HIS A 89 8.55 7.52 3.08
N PHE A 90 9.57 8.14 3.67
CA PHE A 90 10.35 7.57 4.75
C PHE A 90 10.73 8.65 5.77
N SER A 91 10.69 8.28 7.04
CA SER A 91 11.22 9.06 8.15
C SER A 91 11.92 8.13 9.13
N ALA A 92 13.14 8.49 9.52
CA ALA A 92 13.85 7.87 10.63
C ALA A 92 13.68 8.71 11.90
N LYS A 93 13.59 8.05 13.03
CA LYS A 93 13.71 8.66 14.37
C LYS A 93 14.85 7.97 15.10
N GLY A 94 15.34 8.60 16.17
CA GLY A 94 16.30 7.94 17.08
C GLY A 94 15.75 6.60 17.60
N GLN A 95 16.65 5.74 18.09
CA GLN A 95 16.32 4.45 18.72
C GLN A 95 15.58 3.46 17.80
N GLY A 96 15.90 3.44 16.50
CA GLY A 96 15.33 2.47 15.55
C GLY A 96 13.84 2.70 15.24
N GLY A 97 13.31 3.89 15.57
CA GLY A 97 11.95 4.31 15.26
C GLY A 97 11.83 4.97 13.89
N GLY A 98 10.61 5.13 13.41
CA GLY A 98 10.37 5.79 12.12
C GLY A 98 9.00 5.50 11.52
N ASN A 99 8.78 6.01 10.31
CA ASN A 99 7.63 5.63 9.50
C ASN A 99 8.07 5.42 8.06
N ALA A 100 7.43 4.51 7.37
CA ALA A 100 7.57 4.40 5.92
C ALA A 100 6.19 4.18 5.28
N LYS A 101 6.02 4.70 4.08
CA LYS A 101 4.87 4.45 3.22
C LYS A 101 5.38 3.81 1.94
N ASN A 102 4.85 2.63 1.63
CA ASN A 102 5.07 1.95 0.37
C ASN A 102 3.81 2.09 -0.48
N VAL A 103 3.96 2.34 -1.77
CA VAL A 103 2.87 2.46 -2.74
C VAL A 103 3.14 1.56 -3.93
N CYS A 104 2.10 1.30 -4.73
CA CYS A 104 2.28 0.57 -5.97
C CYS A 104 3.17 1.39 -6.93
N ASN A 105 4.20 0.76 -7.47
CA ASN A 105 5.07 1.35 -8.47
C ASN A 105 4.32 1.44 -9.80
N LYS A 106 4.31 2.63 -10.41
CA LYS A 106 3.76 2.83 -11.75
C LYS A 106 4.81 2.40 -12.77
N ILE A 107 4.52 1.36 -13.55
CA ILE A 107 5.39 0.89 -14.62
C ILE A 107 5.03 1.53 -15.97
N ASN A 108 5.97 1.56 -16.90
CA ASN A 108 5.71 2.03 -18.27
C ASN A 108 4.69 1.13 -18.96
N GLY A 109 3.69 1.74 -19.62
CA GLY A 109 2.61 1.00 -20.28
C GLY A 109 1.57 0.41 -19.32
N GLN A 110 1.59 0.81 -18.04
CA GLN A 110 0.57 0.42 -17.07
C GLN A 110 -0.81 0.90 -17.53
N GLN A 111 -1.73 -0.05 -17.75
CA GLN A 111 -3.11 0.27 -18.09
C GLN A 111 -3.94 0.53 -16.82
N PHE A 112 -4.53 1.70 -16.72
CA PHE A 112 -5.48 2.10 -15.68
C PHE A 112 -6.92 1.81 -16.12
N TYR A 113 -7.82 1.66 -15.15
CA TYR A 113 -9.25 1.46 -15.42
C TYR A 113 -9.90 2.73 -15.96
N ASP A 114 -9.45 3.88 -15.47
CA ASP A 114 -9.83 5.18 -15.99
C ASP A 114 -8.95 5.51 -17.20
N LYS A 115 -9.58 5.62 -18.37
CA LYS A 115 -8.90 5.94 -19.64
C LYS A 115 -8.82 7.45 -19.90
N GLU A 116 -9.60 8.24 -19.18
CA GLU A 116 -9.68 9.69 -19.34
C GLU A 116 -8.73 10.42 -18.38
N ALA A 117 -8.35 9.76 -17.28
CA ALA A 117 -7.40 10.31 -16.33
C ALA A 117 -6.01 10.53 -16.98
N PRO A 118 -5.39 11.71 -16.79
CA PRO A 118 -4.05 11.98 -17.31
C PRO A 118 -3.04 10.98 -16.76
N GLU A 119 -2.35 10.26 -17.65
CA GLU A 119 -1.43 9.20 -17.28
C GLU A 119 -0.36 9.71 -16.28
N GLN A 120 0.15 10.92 -16.47
CA GLN A 120 1.17 11.52 -15.59
C GLN A 120 0.69 11.79 -14.15
N ASP A 121 -0.62 11.98 -13.96
CA ASP A 121 -1.19 12.43 -12.70
C ASP A 121 -1.88 11.29 -11.94
N ILE A 122 -2.39 10.28 -12.64
CA ILE A 122 -3.06 9.14 -12.02
C ILE A 122 -2.08 8.31 -11.17
N ARG A 123 -2.51 8.01 -9.95
CA ARG A 123 -1.81 7.19 -8.96
C ARG A 123 -2.68 6.00 -8.59
N CYS A 124 -2.04 4.93 -8.14
CA CYS A 124 -2.73 3.79 -7.56
C CYS A 124 -3.10 4.09 -6.10
N PRO A 125 -4.32 3.76 -5.63
CA PRO A 125 -4.74 3.96 -4.24
C PRO A 125 -4.06 3.00 -3.26
N PHE A 126 -3.40 1.95 -3.77
CA PHE A 126 -2.65 0.98 -2.98
C PHE A 126 -1.62 1.69 -2.08
N SER A 127 -1.64 1.35 -0.78
CA SER A 127 -0.61 1.82 0.13
C SER A 127 -0.42 0.88 1.31
N MET A 128 0.81 0.82 1.83
CA MET A 128 1.14 0.19 3.10
C MET A 128 1.93 1.17 3.96
N ASN A 129 1.37 1.53 5.10
CA ASN A 129 2.00 2.38 6.08
C ASN A 129 2.57 1.51 7.20
N VAL A 130 3.84 1.76 7.52
CA VAL A 130 4.52 1.12 8.64
C VAL A 130 5.04 2.15 9.62
N SER A 131 5.05 1.75 10.88
CA SER A 131 5.60 2.52 11.98
C SER A 131 6.60 1.66 12.75
N GLY A 132 7.76 2.24 13.05
CA GLY A 132 8.80 1.66 13.89
C GLY A 132 8.88 2.38 15.23
N MET A 133 9.09 1.63 16.32
CA MET A 133 9.39 2.13 17.67
C MET A 133 10.32 1.12 18.36
N ASP A 134 11.42 1.60 18.94
CA ASP A 134 12.40 0.78 19.66
C ASP A 134 12.91 -0.44 18.87
N GLY A 135 13.13 -0.25 17.56
CA GLY A 135 13.57 -1.32 16.65
C GLY A 135 12.46 -2.27 16.19
N PHE A 136 11.24 -2.18 16.73
CA PHE A 136 10.09 -2.98 16.31
C PHE A 136 9.25 -2.24 15.27
N TRP A 137 9.04 -2.87 14.12
CA TRP A 137 8.32 -2.34 12.98
C TRP A 137 7.03 -3.11 12.75
N LYS A 138 5.95 -2.38 12.41
CA LYS A 138 4.61 -2.95 12.24
C LYS A 138 3.80 -2.19 11.19
N ILE A 139 2.76 -2.83 10.67
CA ILE A 139 1.79 -2.23 9.76
C ILE A 139 0.77 -1.44 10.55
N SER A 140 0.75 -0.13 10.34
CA SER A 140 -0.23 0.75 10.97
C SER A 140 -1.50 0.88 10.13
N ARG A 141 -1.40 0.89 8.80
CA ARG A 141 -2.53 1.02 7.88
C ARG A 141 -2.21 0.40 6.52
N VAL A 142 -3.20 -0.19 5.87
CA VAL A 142 -3.11 -0.63 4.47
C VAL A 142 -4.28 -0.09 3.65
N ASN A 143 -4.07 0.05 2.34
CA ASN A 143 -5.13 0.07 1.34
C ASN A 143 -4.74 -0.94 0.26
N LEU A 144 -5.59 -1.93 0.04
CA LEU A 144 -5.36 -3.06 -0.89
C LEU A 144 -5.97 -2.83 -2.28
N CYS A 145 -6.54 -1.66 -2.54
CA CYS A 145 -7.17 -1.39 -3.82
C CYS A 145 -6.18 -1.01 -4.92
N HIS A 146 -6.54 -1.38 -6.14
CA HIS A 146 -5.85 -1.01 -7.36
C HIS A 146 -6.83 -0.38 -8.36
N ASN A 147 -6.37 0.62 -9.10
CA ASN A 147 -7.10 1.22 -10.22
C ASN A 147 -6.47 0.91 -11.58
N HIS A 148 -5.68 -0.16 -11.63
CA HIS A 148 -4.93 -0.59 -12.80
C HIS A 148 -4.86 -2.11 -12.86
N PHE A 149 -4.61 -2.64 -14.05
CA PHE A 149 -4.43 -4.07 -14.24
C PHE A 149 -3.10 -4.53 -13.64
N LYS A 150 -3.12 -5.57 -12.82
CA LYS A 150 -1.91 -6.23 -12.30
C LYS A 150 -1.33 -7.15 -13.37
N ALA A 151 -0.01 -7.36 -13.35
CA ALA A 151 0.65 -8.31 -14.23
C ALA A 151 0.26 -9.74 -13.82
N ARG A 152 -0.77 -10.31 -14.46
CA ARG A 152 -1.10 -11.73 -14.31
C ARG A 152 -0.02 -12.55 -14.99
N GLY A 153 0.96 -13.04 -14.23
CA GLY A 153 2.06 -13.86 -14.77
C GLY A 153 3.37 -13.90 -13.97
N GLY A 154 3.47 -13.18 -12.84
CA GLY A 154 4.68 -13.15 -12.02
C GLY A 154 5.80 -12.32 -12.64
N PHE A 155 6.47 -11.51 -11.84
CA PHE A 155 7.73 -10.91 -12.26
C PHE A 155 8.78 -12.01 -12.27
N LYS A 156 9.31 -12.35 -13.45
CA LYS A 156 10.51 -13.18 -13.53
C LYS A 156 11.63 -12.44 -12.81
N SER A 157 12.19 -13.05 -11.76
CA SER A 157 13.45 -12.62 -11.18
C SER A 157 14.51 -12.69 -12.26
N SER A 158 15.01 -11.54 -12.70
CA SER A 158 16.30 -11.44 -13.39
C SER A 158 17.43 -11.73 -12.41
#